data_AF-A0A945R0Z0-F1
#
_entry.id   AF-A0A945R0Z0-F1
#
_cell.length_a   1.000
_cell.length_b   1.000
_cell.length_c   1.000
_cell.angle_alpha   90.00
_cell.angle_beta   90.00
_cell.angle_gamma   90.00
#
_symmetry.space_group_name_H-M   'P 1'
#
loop_
_entity.id
_entity.type
_entity.pdbx_description
1 polymer ?
#
loop_
_entity_poly.entity_id
_entity_poly.type
_entity_poly.pdbx_seq_one_letter_code
_entity_poly.pdbx_strand_id
1 'polypeptide(L)' 'MRPKAMTASPTSKQIAIVGAGICGLCTALGLAKQGHQVTVYERDDPLPDGGPDEIFFEWLRRGASQFRHPHAFLAA' A
#
# COMPACT_ATOMS: atom_id res chain seq x y z
N MET A 1 4.41 -11.62 -39.38
CA MET A 1 5.49 -10.71 -38.96
C MET A 1 5.32 -10.46 -37.45
N ARG A 2 6.19 -11.01 -36.59
CA ARG A 2 6.14 -10.83 -35.13
C ARG A 2 6.96 -9.58 -34.76
N PRO A 3 6.45 -8.62 -33.98
CA PRO A 3 7.29 -7.56 -33.44
C PRO A 3 8.26 -8.13 -32.39
N LYS A 4 9.52 -7.69 -32.50
CA LYS A 4 10.65 -8.02 -31.63
C LYS A 4 10.40 -7.45 -30.23
N ALA A 5 10.48 -8.28 -29.20
CA ALA A 5 10.41 -7.85 -27.81
C ALA A 5 11.59 -6.89 -27.52
N MET A 6 11.28 -5.62 -27.26
CA MET A 6 12.18 -4.71 -26.57
C MET A 6 12.06 -5.00 -25.08
N THR A 7 12.83 -5.95 -24.57
CA THR A 7 13.02 -6.09 -23.13
C THR A 7 14.04 -5.03 -22.72
N ALA A 8 13.55 -3.81 -22.45
CA ALA A 8 14.33 -2.91 -21.61
C ALA A 8 14.59 -3.65 -20.29
N SER A 9 15.85 -3.78 -19.88
CA SER A 9 16.18 -4.23 -18.54
C SER A 9 15.39 -3.36 -17.55
N PRO A 10 14.62 -3.93 -16.60
CA PRO A 10 13.92 -3.11 -15.63
C PRO A 10 14.97 -2.32 -14.86
N THR A 11 15.06 -1.02 -15.17
CA THR A 11 15.93 -0.12 -14.43
C THR A 11 15.30 0.00 -13.06
N SER A 12 15.97 -0.51 -12.04
CA SER A 12 15.55 -0.27 -10.67
C SER A 12 15.52 1.24 -10.45
N LYS A 13 14.42 1.74 -9.86
CA LYS A 13 14.20 3.16 -9.61
C LYS A 13 13.92 3.35 -8.13
N GLN A 14 14.26 4.52 -7.62
CA GLN A 14 13.83 4.99 -6.31
C GLN A 14 12.52 5.75 -6.47
N ILE A 15 11.47 5.31 -5.78
CA ILE A 15 10.11 5.83 -5.93
C ILE A 15 9.55 6.21 -4.57
N ALA A 16 9.11 7.46 -4.45
CA ALA A 16 8.37 7.94 -3.29
C ALA A 16 6.86 7.86 -3.57
N ILE A 17 6.10 7.31 -2.63
CA ILE A 17 4.63 7.29 -2.65
C ILE A 17 4.14 8.07 -1.43
N VAL A 18 3.25 9.04 -1.65
CA VAL A 18 2.64 9.84 -0.58
C VAL A 18 1.22 9.35 -0.34
N GLY A 19 0.96 8.82 0.85
CA GLY A 19 -0.28 8.21 1.30
C GLY A 19 -0.21 6.67 1.33
N ALA A 20 -0.39 6.09 2.51
CA ALA A 20 -0.44 4.65 2.77
C ALA A 20 -1.89 4.11 2.86
N GLY A 21 -2.80 4.70 2.08
CA GLY A 21 -4.13 4.14 1.83
C GLY A 21 -4.07 2.94 0.87
N ILE A 22 -5.24 2.38 0.54
CA ILE A 22 -5.35 1.20 -0.33
C ILE A 22 -4.64 1.40 -1.68
N CYS A 23 -4.84 2.55 -2.35
CA CYS A 23 -4.20 2.86 -3.62
C CYS A 23 -2.68 2.90 -3.48
N GLY A 24 -2.17 3.65 -2.50
CA GLY A 24 -0.72 3.81 -2.29
C GLY A 24 -0.02 2.49 -1.95
N LEU A 25 -0.62 1.67 -1.08
CA LEU A 25 -0.08 0.36 -0.72
C LEU A 25 -0.13 -0.64 -1.89
N CYS A 26 -1.22 -0.67 -2.66
CA CYS A 26 -1.31 -1.51 -3.86
C CYS A 26 -0.27 -1.09 -4.91
N THR A 27 -0.10 0.20 -5.14
CA THR A 27 0.92 0.74 -6.05
C THR A 27 2.33 0.39 -5.56
N ALA A 28 2.61 0.57 -4.26
CA ALA A 28 3.89 0.22 -3.66
C ALA A 28 4.22 -1.26 -3.85
N LEU A 29 3.25 -2.14 -3.56
CA LEU A 29 3.40 -3.58 -3.72
C LEU A 29 3.69 -3.98 -5.17
N GLY A 30 2.99 -3.38 -6.14
CA GLY A 30 3.21 -3.62 -7.57
C GLY A 30 4.61 -3.22 -8.02
N LEU A 31 5.05 -2.02 -7.65
CA LEU A 31 6.36 -1.48 -8.03
C LEU A 31 7.51 -2.22 -7.33
N ALA A 32 7.35 -2.59 -6.06
CA ALA A 32 8.33 -3.39 -5.34
C ALA A 32 8.51 -4.78 -5.98
N LYS A 33 7.41 -5.42 -6.40
CA LYS A 33 7.45 -6.69 -7.16
C LYS A 33 8.15 -6.58 -8.52
N GLN A 34 8.17 -5.39 -9.10
CA GLN A 34 8.91 -5.10 -10.34
C GLN A 34 10.40 -4.79 -10.11
N GLY A 35 10.88 -4.82 -8.86
CA GLY A 35 12.29 -4.61 -8.51
C GLY A 35 12.67 -3.14 -8.26
N HIS A 36 11.69 -2.26 -8.08
CA HIS A 36 11.93 -0.87 -7.70
C HIS A 36 12.11 -0.73 -6.17
N GLN A 37 12.93 0.24 -5.76
CA GLN A 37 13.05 0.64 -4.36
C GLN A 37 11.96 1.67 -4.07
N VAL A 38 11.02 1.31 -3.19
CA VAL A 38 9.84 2.13 -2.90
C VAL A 38 9.87 2.60 -1.46
N THR A 39 9.64 3.89 -1.24
CA THR A 39 9.42 4.48 0.10
C THR A 39 8.02 5.06 0.15
N VAL A 40 7.23 4.66 1.15
CA VAL A 40 5.88 5.18 1.38
C VAL A 40 5.92 6.16 2.54
N TYR A 41 5.38 7.36 2.33
CA TYR A 41 5.21 8.38 3.34
C TYR A 41 3.74 8.46 3.72
N GLU A 42 3.44 8.34 5.01
CA GLU A 42 2.10 8.51 5.57
C GLU A 42 2.14 9.64 6.60
N ARG A 43 1.07 10.41 6.68
CA ARG A 43 0.90 11.49 7.66
C ARG A 43 0.52 10.94 9.03
N ASP A 44 -0.33 9.92 9.06
CA ASP A 44 -0.80 9.32 10.30
C ASP A 44 0.35 8.60 11.03
N ASP A 45 0.23 8.50 12.35
CA ASP A 45 1.20 7.81 13.19
C ASP A 45 1.41 6.36 12.74
N PRO A 46 2.64 5.82 12.89
CA PRO A 46 2.93 4.44 12.57
C PRO A 46 2.06 3.48 13.38
N LEU A 47 2.08 2.19 13.00
CA LEU A 47 1.40 1.16 13.78
C LEU A 47 1.92 1.20 15.23
N PRO A 48 1.03 1.28 16.23
CA PRO A 48 1.43 1.17 17.63
C PRO A 48 1.90 -0.25 17.94
N ASP A 49 2.74 -0.36 18.97
CA ASP A 49 3.08 -1.66 19.55
C ASP A 49 1.82 -2.26 20.19
N GLY A 50 1.57 -3.56 19.98
CA GLY A 50 0.40 -4.22 20.57
C GLY A 50 -0.10 -5.44 19.79
N GLY A 51 -1.19 -6.03 20.28
CA GLY A 51 -1.88 -7.12 19.62
C GLY A 51 -2.73 -6.65 18.43
N PRO A 52 -3.11 -7.54 17.49
CA PRO A 52 -3.92 -7.18 16.33
C PRO A 52 -5.24 -6.48 16.69
N ASP A 53 -5.91 -6.93 17.76
CA ASP A 53 -7.17 -6.32 18.22
C ASP A 53 -6.95 -4.88 18.71
N GLU A 54 -5.93 -4.68 19.54
CA GLU A 54 -5.59 -3.38 20.10
C GLU A 54 -5.23 -2.38 18.99
N ILE A 55 -4.43 -2.82 17.99
CA ILE A 55 -4.11 -2.03 16.80
C ILE A 55 -5.39 -1.69 16.02
N PHE A 56 -6.30 -2.65 15.81
CA PHE A 56 -7.51 -2.41 15.04
C PHE A 56 -8.45 -1.39 15.70
N PHE A 57 -8.66 -1.52 17.01
CA PHE A 57 -9.61 -0.70 17.76
C PHE A 57 -9.05 0.66 18.18
N GLU A 58 -7.76 0.75 18.48
CA GLU A 58 -7.17 1.95 19.10
C GLU A 58 -6.33 2.78 18.13
N TRP A 59 -5.78 2.20 17.05
CA TRP A 59 -4.97 2.98 16.11
C TRP A 59 -5.82 4.02 15.36
N LEU A 60 -5.52 5.30 15.58
CA LEU A 60 -6.26 6.43 15.02
C LEU A 60 -5.71 6.84 13.65
N ARG A 61 -6.19 6.17 12.60
CA ARG A 61 -5.76 6.41 11.22
C ARG A 61 -6.67 7.39 10.46
N ARG A 62 -6.50 8.69 10.74
CA ARG A 62 -7.37 9.77 10.23
C ARG A 62 -7.34 9.92 8.71
N GLY A 63 -6.21 9.62 8.07
CA GLY A 63 -6.02 9.66 6.62
C GLY A 63 -6.69 8.51 5.86
N ALA A 64 -7.12 7.45 6.56
CA ALA A 64 -7.82 6.31 5.99
C ALA A 64 -9.13 6.06 6.72
N SER A 65 -10.13 6.93 6.53
CA SER A 65 -11.44 6.85 7.21
C SER A 65 -12.18 5.51 7.02
N GLN A 66 -11.88 4.78 5.96
CA GLN A 66 -12.43 3.44 5.70
C GLN A 66 -11.73 2.31 6.46
N PHE A 67 -10.68 2.59 7.25
CA PHE A 67 -9.90 1.57 7.97
C PHE A 67 -10.75 0.70 8.91
N ARG A 68 -11.84 1.26 9.46
CA ARG A 68 -12.79 0.55 10.33
C ARG A 68 -14.15 0.29 9.68
N HIS A 69 -14.29 0.56 8.38
CA HIS A 69 -15.53 0.19 7.70
C HIS A 69 -15.58 -1.33 7.57
N PRO A 70 -16.61 -2.01 8.12
CA PRO A 70 -16.74 -3.44 7.95
C PRO A 70 -16.83 -3.76 6.45
N HIS A 71 -15.93 -4.62 5.98
CA HIS A 71 -16.00 -5.21 4.64
C HIS A 71 -16.91 -6.46 4.62
N ALA A 72 -17.73 -6.63 5.65
CA ALA A 72 -18.74 -7.67 5.71
C ALA A 72 -19.90 -7.30 4.78
N PHE A 73 -20.07 -8.06 3.70
CA PHE A 73 -21.31 -8.06 2.94
C PHE A 73 -22.32 -8.92 3.69
N LEU A 74 -23.11 -8.29 4.56
CA LEU A 74 -24.26 -8.95 5.20
C LEU A 74 -25.43 -8.92 4.20
N ALA A 75 -25.51 -9.95 3.36
CA ALA A 75 -26.72 -10.22 2.60
C ALA A 75 -27.81 -10.69 3.58
N ALA A 76 -28.80 -9.84 3.81
CA ALA A 76 -30.07 -10.23 4.43
C ALA A 76 -31.08 -10.56 3.33
#